data_AF-A0A933SW54-F1
#
_entry.id   AF-A0A933SW54-F1
#
_cell.length_a   1.000
_cell.length_b   1.000
_cell.length_c   1.000
_cell.angle_alpha   90.00
_cell.angle_beta   90.00
_cell.angle_gamma   90.00
#
_symmetry.space_group_name_H-M   'P 1'
#
loop_
_entity.id
_entity.type
_entity.pdbx_description
1 polymer ?
#
loop_
_entity_poly.entity_id
_entity_poly.type
_entity_poly.pdbx_seq_one_letter_code
_entity_poly.pdbx_strand_id
1 'polypeptide(L)' 'MLERVLRGIAGFVVLISLGLAQVHSVNWLILTAIMGLNLFQSAFTNW' A
#
# COMPACT_ATOMS: atom_id res chain seq x y z
N MET A 1 9.82 -12.85 10.39
CA MET A 1 8.35 -13.11 10.45
C MET A 1 7.56 -11.80 10.32
N LEU A 2 7.95 -10.75 11.04
CA LEU A 2 7.34 -9.42 10.99
C LEU A 2 7.24 -8.83 9.57
N GLU A 3 8.33 -8.84 8.79
CA GLU A 3 8.37 -8.32 7.42
C GLU A 3 7.35 -8.97 6.48
N ARG A 4 7.13 -10.28 6.62
CA ARG A 4 6.20 -11.04 5.78
C ARG A 4 4.76 -10.65 6.07
N VAL A 5 4.44 -10.42 7.34
CA VAL A 5 3.14 -9.90 7.78
C VAL A 5 2.98 -8.43 7.36
N LEU A 6 4.03 -7.62 7.49
CA LEU A 6 4.03 -6.20 7.09
C LEU A 6 3.77 -6.05 5.59
N ARG A 7 4.43 -6.85 4.73
CA ARG A 7 4.17 -6.87 3.29
C ARG A 7 2.74 -7.33 2.96
N GLY A 8 2.21 -8.30 3.70
CA GLY A 8 0.82 -8.76 3.57
C GLY A 8 -0.19 -7.66 3.92
N ILE A 9 0.02 -6.97 5.05
CA ILE A 9 -0.81 -5.83 5.49
C ILE A 9 -0.71 -4.68 4.48
N ALA A 10 0.48 -4.40 3.97
CA ALA A 10 0.69 -3.38 2.96
C ALA A 10 -0.09 -3.65 1.67
N GLY A 11 -0.06 -4.89 1.19
CA GLY A 11 -0.88 -5.31 0.05
C GLY A 11 -2.38 -5.18 0.33
N PHE A 12 -2.83 -5.54 1.52
CA PHE A 12 -4.24 -5.42 1.92
C PHE A 12 -4.72 -3.96 1.94
N VAL A 13 -3.91 -3.03 2.49
CA VAL A 13 -4.22 -1.59 2.50
C VAL A 13 -4.33 -1.02 1.08
N VAL A 14 -3.46 -1.46 0.17
CA VAL A 14 -3.52 -1.08 -1.25
C VAL A 14 -4.81 -1.56 -1.90
N LEU A 15 -5.22 -2.82 -1.68
CA LEU A 15 -6.46 -3.35 -2.25
C LEU A 15 -7.71 -2.65 -1.72
N ILE A 16 -7.76 -2.32 -0.42
CA ILE A 16 -8.86 -1.57 0.17
C ILE A 16 -8.93 -0.15 -0.41
N SER A 17 -7.80 0.56 -0.46
CA SER A 17 -7.78 1.92 -1.02
C SER A 17 -8.16 1.94 -2.50
N LEU A 18 -7.74 0.93 -3.27
CA LEU A 18 -8.13 0.79 -4.67
C LEU A 18 -9.64 0.53 -4.82
N GLY A 19 -10.21 -0.33 -3.96
CA GLY A 19 -11.65 -0.54 -3.90
C GLY A 19 -12.39 0.77 -3.60
N LEU A 20 -12.00 1.48 -2.55
CA LEU A 20 -12.58 2.77 -2.18
C LEU A 20 -12.41 3.84 -3.27
N ALA A 21 -11.33 3.78 -4.04
CA ALA A 21 -11.13 4.68 -5.17
C ALA A 21 -12.19 4.49 -6.26
N GLN A 22 -12.63 3.24 -6.48
CA GLN A 22 -13.70 2.91 -7.42
C GLN A 22 -15.10 3.27 -6.88
N VAL A 23 -15.38 3.01 -5.60
CA VAL A 23 -16.74 3.18 -5.06
C VAL A 23 -17.03 4.60 -4.54
N HIS A 24 -16.02 5.31 -4.02
CA HIS A 24 -16.21 6.61 -3.39
C HIS A 24 -15.60 7.77 -4.18
N SER A 25 -14.29 7.74 -4.44
CA SER A 25 -13.59 8.83 -5.14
C SER A 25 -12.14 8.46 -5.45
N VAL A 26 -11.64 8.84 -6.62
CA VAL A 26 -10.24 8.62 -7.04
C VAL A 26 -9.21 9.16 -6.03
N ASN A 27 -9.58 10.11 -5.17
CA ASN A 27 -8.70 10.65 -4.13
C ASN A 27 -8.16 9.59 -3.15
N TRP A 28 -8.82 8.43 -3.02
CA TRP A 28 -8.33 7.30 -2.23
C TRP A 28 -7.03 6.68 -2.78
N LEU A 29 -6.70 6.92 -4.07
CA LEU A 29 -5.42 6.48 -4.66
C LEU A 29 -4.20 7.17 -4.03
N ILE A 30 -4.35 8.32 -3.36
CA ILE A 30 -3.24 8.95 -2.64
C ILE A 30 -2.68 8.03 -1.54
N LEU A 31 -3.54 7.32 -0.81
CA LEU A 31 -3.10 6.35 0.20
C LEU A 31 -2.37 5.17 -0.44
N THR A 32 -2.85 4.73 -1.60
CA THR A 32 -2.18 3.68 -2.39
C THR A 32 -0.81 4.15 -2.88
N ALA A 33 -0.69 5.38 -3.34
CA ALA A 33 0.55 5.97 -3.82
C ALA A 33 1.58 6.10 -2.68
N ILE A 34 1.18 6.57 -1.50
CA ILE A 34 2.06 6.68 -0.33
C ILE A 34 2.55 5.30 0.11
N MET A 35 1.64 4.30 0.17
CA MET A 35 2.02 2.94 0.55
C MET A 35 2.96 2.30 -0.48
N GLY A 36 2.65 2.49 -1.77
CA GLY A 36 3.49 2.03 -2.87
C GLY A 36 4.88 2.66 -2.84
N LEU A 37 4.99 3.95 -2.49
CA LEU A 37 6.27 4.65 -2.37
C LEU A 37 7.10 4.12 -1.19
N ASN A 38 6.48 3.81 -0.06
CA ASN A 38 7.15 3.15 1.08
C ASN A 38 7.63 1.74 0.74
N LEU A 39 6.79 0.95 0.06
CA LEU A 39 7.18 -0.39 -0.39
C LEU A 39 8.30 -0.35 -1.43
N PHE A 40 8.24 0.62 -2.35
CA PHE A 40 9.27 0.85 -3.34
C PHE A 40 10.60 1.24 -2.67
N GLN A 41 10.58 2.13 -1.68
CA GLN A 41 11.76 2.47 -0.90
C GLN A 41 12.32 1.24 -0.16
N SER A 42 11.48 0.47 0.54
CA SER A 42 11.89 -0.76 1.25
C SER A 42 12.56 -1.77 0.31
N ALA A 43 12.14 -1.85 -0.96
CA ALA A 43 12.77 -2.73 -1.96
C ALA A 43 14.25 -2.39 -2.24
N PHE A 44 14.67 -1.13 -2.06
CA PHE A 44 16.07 -0.71 -2.27
C PHE A 44 16.85 -0.55 -0.97
N THR A 45 16.18 -0.27 0.16
CA THR A 45 16.87 0.07 1.41
C THR A 45 17.04 -1.09 2.40
N ASN A 46 16.63 -2.33 2.06
CA ASN A 46 16.77 -3.54 2.92
C ASN A 46 16.39 -3.29 4.40
N TRP A 47 15.17 -2.79 4.60
CA TRP A 47 14.47 -2.73 5.89
C TRP A 47 13.20 -3.57 5.82
#